data_AF-A0A0Q8RQN2-F1
#
_entry.id   AF-A0A0Q8RQN2-F1
#
_cell.length_a   1.000
_cell.length_b   1.000
_cell.length_c   1.000
_cell.angle_alpha   90.00
_cell.angle_beta   90.00
_cell.angle_gamma   90.00
#
_symmetry.space_group_name_H-M   'P 1'
#
loop_
_entity.id
_entity.type
_entity.pdbx_description
1 polymer ?
#
loop_
_entity_poly.entity_id
_entity_poly.type
_entity_poly.pdbx_seq_one_letter_code
_entity_poly.pdbx_strand_id
1 'polypeptide(L)'
;MFRKMIFILLLVSNFVHAAEKKCLVAGEAVHWQADYCMYKVGTDDFFHEDVQACMGKEEQKPQKSSCAAKIGYKKKICGKVADAERYNGSAEKCFQDADFSGPTVRNGGV
;
A
#
# COMPACT_ATOMS: atom_id res chain seq x y z
N MET A 1 46.38 -39.31 -20.28
CA MET A 1 45.03 -39.22 -19.65
C MET A 1 45.06 -38.12 -18.59
N PHE A 2 44.59 -36.91 -18.92
CA PHE A 2 44.59 -35.77 -18.00
C PHE A 2 43.26 -35.69 -17.25
N ARG A 3 43.30 -35.88 -15.94
CA ARG A 3 42.16 -35.91 -15.02
C ARG A 3 41.86 -34.46 -14.58
N LYS A 4 40.89 -33.80 -15.23
CA LYS A 4 40.38 -32.48 -14.81
C LYS A 4 39.45 -32.67 -13.61
N MET A 5 39.94 -32.40 -12.39
CA MET A 5 39.08 -32.19 -11.22
C MET A 5 38.70 -30.70 -11.18
N ILE A 6 37.43 -30.42 -11.48
CA ILE A 6 36.83 -29.09 -11.31
C ILE A 6 36.30 -29.04 -9.87
N PHE A 7 36.94 -28.22 -9.04
CA PHE A 7 36.47 -27.88 -7.69
C PHE A 7 35.44 -26.76 -7.81
N ILE A 8 34.16 -27.09 -7.69
CA ILE A 8 33.06 -26.11 -7.63
C ILE A 8 32.94 -25.64 -6.18
N LEU A 9 33.39 -24.41 -5.90
CA LEU A 9 33.13 -23.73 -4.62
C LEU A 9 31.64 -23.33 -4.57
N LEU A 10 30.87 -24.02 -3.74
CA LEU A 10 29.50 -23.62 -3.38
C LEU A 10 29.56 -22.43 -2.42
N LEU A 11 29.38 -21.22 -2.96
CA LEU A 11 29.07 -20.03 -2.16
C LEU A 11 27.66 -20.17 -1.60
N VAL A 12 27.56 -20.66 -0.37
CA VAL A 12 26.30 -20.70 0.38
C VAL A 12 26.01 -19.27 0.87
N SER A 13 25.33 -18.50 0.03
CA SER A 13 24.88 -17.16 0.37
C SER A 13 23.74 -17.28 1.38
N ASN A 14 24.05 -17.05 2.67
CA ASN A 14 23.05 -16.94 3.72
C ASN A 14 22.25 -15.65 3.51
N PHE A 15 21.20 -15.71 2.70
CA PHE A 15 20.17 -14.69 2.69
C PHE A 15 19.42 -14.77 4.02
N VAL A 16 19.87 -14.00 4.99
CA VAL A 16 19.10 -13.70 6.20
C VAL A 16 17.90 -12.89 5.74
N HIS A 17 16.81 -13.58 5.41
CA HIS A 17 15.51 -12.97 5.15
C HIS A 17 14.97 -12.50 6.50
N ALA A 18 15.23 -11.25 6.85
CA ALA A 18 14.59 -10.61 7.99
C ALA A 18 13.08 -10.73 7.76
N ALA A 19 12.40 -11.52 8.60
CA ALA A 19 10.96 -11.69 8.52
C ALA A 19 10.29 -10.34 8.78
N GLU A 20 9.92 -9.62 7.73
CA GLU A 20 9.03 -8.47 7.86
C GLU A 20 7.76 -8.96 8.56
N LYS A 21 7.44 -8.38 9.71
CA LYS A 21 6.15 -8.58 10.35
C LYS A 21 5.09 -8.23 9.30
N LYS A 22 4.29 -9.23 8.89
CA LYS A 22 3.23 -9.04 7.88
C LYS A 22 2.36 -7.85 8.31
N CYS A 23 2.24 -6.86 7.43
CA CYS A 23 1.40 -5.70 7.69
C CYS A 23 -0.07 -6.12 7.78
N LEU A 24 -0.78 -5.68 8.82
CA LEU A 24 -2.21 -5.98 8.99
C LEU A 24 -3.10 -5.32 7.93
N VAL A 25 -2.59 -4.28 7.26
CA VAL A 25 -3.28 -3.61 6.15
C VAL A 25 -2.90 -4.31 4.84
N ALA A 26 -3.87 -4.96 4.21
CA ALA A 26 -3.72 -5.68 2.94
C ALA A 26 -3.42 -4.76 1.76
N GLY A 27 -3.04 -5.34 0.62
CA GLY A 27 -2.74 -4.61 -0.62
C GLY A 27 -1.40 -3.87 -0.62
N GLU A 28 -1.14 -3.18 -1.72
CA GLU A 28 0.07 -2.38 -1.96
C GLU A 28 -0.12 -0.91 -1.56
N ALA A 29 0.96 -0.26 -1.12
CA ALA A 29 0.92 1.13 -0.69
C ALA A 29 0.43 2.09 -1.79
N VAL A 30 0.80 1.82 -3.05
CA VAL A 30 0.40 2.65 -4.19
C VAL A 30 -1.10 2.59 -4.46
N HIS A 31 -1.77 1.46 -4.22
CA HIS A 31 -3.23 1.34 -4.35
C HIS A 31 -3.93 2.15 -3.25
N TRP A 32 -3.45 2.04 -2.01
CA TRP A 32 -3.97 2.88 -0.92
C TRP A 32 -3.78 4.38 -1.16
N GLN A 33 -2.67 4.77 -1.80
CA GLN A 33 -2.42 6.14 -2.22
C GLN A 33 -3.40 6.59 -3.31
N ALA A 34 -3.63 5.76 -4.33
CA ALA A 34 -4.59 6.02 -5.41
C ALA A 34 -6.00 6.21 -4.86
N ASP A 35 -6.47 5.27 -4.02
CA ASP A 35 -7.77 5.36 -3.36
C ASP A 35 -7.87 6.65 -2.54
N TYR A 36 -6.85 6.98 -1.74
CA TYR A 36 -6.86 8.21 -0.95
C TYR A 36 -7.00 9.46 -1.83
N CYS A 37 -6.32 9.53 -2.97
CA CYS A 37 -6.42 10.66 -3.88
C CYS A 37 -7.82 10.75 -4.53
N MET A 38 -8.40 9.62 -4.92
CA MET A 38 -9.78 9.55 -5.41
C MET A 38 -10.80 9.99 -4.34
N TYR A 39 -10.69 9.49 -3.11
CA TYR A 39 -11.52 9.95 -1.98
C TYR A 39 -11.29 11.43 -1.64
N LYS A 40 -10.07 11.94 -1.83
CA LYS A 40 -9.75 13.33 -1.55
C LYS A 40 -10.40 14.28 -2.55
N VAL A 41 -10.40 13.92 -3.82
CA VAL A 41 -11.02 14.70 -4.91
C VAL A 41 -12.53 14.47 -4.95
N GLY A 42 -13.00 13.29 -4.54
CA GLY A 42 -14.41 12.91 -4.60
C GLY A 42 -14.82 12.36 -5.97
N THR A 43 -13.90 11.69 -6.66
CA THR A 43 -14.11 11.04 -7.97
C THR A 43 -13.63 9.59 -7.92
N ASP A 44 -14.14 8.75 -8.80
CA ASP A 44 -13.66 7.38 -9.07
C ASP A 44 -12.76 7.30 -10.32
N ASP A 45 -12.61 8.41 -11.05
CA ASP A 45 -11.69 8.50 -12.19
C ASP A 45 -10.25 8.70 -11.71
N PHE A 46 -9.46 7.63 -11.81
CA PHE A 46 -8.03 7.70 -11.50
C PHE A 46 -7.28 8.71 -12.37
N PHE A 47 -7.67 8.88 -13.64
CA PHE A 47 -6.98 9.75 -14.59
C PHE A 47 -7.38 11.23 -14.48
N HIS A 48 -8.33 11.56 -13.59
CA HIS A 48 -8.71 12.93 -13.32
C HIS A 48 -7.49 13.77 -12.92
N GLU A 49 -7.37 14.99 -13.46
CA GLU A 49 -6.17 15.83 -13.30
C GLU A 49 -5.80 16.09 -11.84
N ASP A 50 -6.79 16.36 -10.98
CA ASP A 50 -6.58 16.57 -9.54
C ASP A 50 -6.17 15.29 -8.79
N VAL A 51 -6.59 14.11 -9.29
CA VAL A 51 -6.16 12.83 -8.72
C VAL A 51 -4.69 12.62 -9.07
N GLN A 52 -4.29 12.84 -10.32
CA GLN A 52 -2.88 12.74 -10.74
C GLN A 52 -1.99 13.77 -10.03
N ALA A 53 -2.48 15.01 -9.86
CA ALA A 53 -1.78 16.03 -9.08
C ALA A 53 -1.65 15.64 -7.60
N CYS A 54 -2.67 14.97 -7.03
CA CYS A 54 -2.58 14.40 -5.69
C CYS A 54 -1.55 13.26 -5.62
N MET A 55 -1.54 12.36 -6.59
CA MET A 55 -0.59 11.25 -6.67
C MET A 55 0.85 11.76 -6.66
N GLY A 56 1.19 12.70 -7.54
CA GLY A 56 2.54 13.27 -7.60
C GLY A 56 2.97 13.99 -6.32
N LYS A 57 2.03 14.62 -5.59
CA LYS A 57 2.30 15.24 -4.27
C LYS A 57 2.49 14.22 -3.15
N GLU A 58 1.75 13.13 -3.16
CA GLU A 58 1.86 12.08 -2.15
C GLU A 58 3.10 11.20 -2.36
N GLU A 59 3.51 10.96 -3.61
CA GLU A 59 4.71 10.19 -3.95
C GLU A 59 6.00 10.86 -3.44
N GLN A 60 6.04 12.19 -3.42
CA GLN A 60 7.18 12.96 -2.89
C GLN A 60 7.29 12.91 -1.36
N LYS A 61 6.30 12.36 -0.65
CA LYS A 61 6.32 12.32 0.81
C LYS A 61 7.18 11.16 1.29
N PRO A 62 8.14 11.39 2.20
CA PRO A 62 8.95 10.30 2.75
C PRO A 62 8.07 9.32 3.52
N GLN A 63 8.13 8.05 3.13
CA GLN A 63 7.45 6.94 3.79
C GLN A 63 8.48 6.17 4.63
N LYS A 64 8.17 5.92 5.91
CA LYS A 64 9.07 5.14 6.79
C LYS A 64 9.19 3.68 6.35
N SER A 65 8.10 3.12 5.82
CA SER A 65 8.01 1.79 5.25
C SER A 65 6.72 1.64 4.45
N SER A 66 6.61 0.61 3.62
CA SER A 66 5.37 0.29 2.91
C SER A 66 4.20 0.07 3.88
N CYS A 67 4.40 -0.63 5.00
CA CYS A 67 3.33 -0.83 5.98
C CYS A 67 2.90 0.47 6.66
N ALA A 68 3.84 1.35 6.99
CA ALA A 68 3.52 2.67 7.56
C ALA A 68 2.70 3.52 6.57
N ALA A 69 3.02 3.45 5.27
CA ALA A 69 2.28 4.11 4.21
C ALA A 69 0.82 3.63 4.16
N LYS A 70 0.62 2.30 4.10
CA LYS A 70 -0.70 1.67 4.07
C LYS A 70 -1.57 2.06 5.27
N ILE A 71 -1.00 1.99 6.47
CA ILE A 71 -1.69 2.43 7.70
C ILE A 71 -2.07 3.91 7.61
N GLY A 72 -1.14 4.75 7.15
CA GLY A 72 -1.37 6.19 7.01
C GLY A 72 -2.51 6.51 6.06
N TYR A 73 -2.53 5.89 4.88
CA TYR A 73 -3.60 6.09 3.90
C TYR A 73 -4.94 5.53 4.36
N LYS A 74 -4.98 4.32 4.93
CA LYS A 74 -6.23 3.76 5.48
C LYS A 74 -6.85 4.71 6.52
N LYS A 75 -6.03 5.27 7.43
CA LYS A 75 -6.50 6.28 8.40
C LYS A 75 -7.06 7.53 7.73
N LYS A 76 -6.37 8.08 6.73
CA LYS A 76 -6.83 9.26 5.98
C LYS A 76 -8.16 8.99 5.25
N ILE A 77 -8.29 7.84 4.60
CA ILE A 77 -9.53 7.45 3.92
C ILE A 77 -10.66 7.28 4.93
N CYS A 78 -10.41 6.58 6.04
CA CYS A 78 -11.40 6.39 7.09
C CYS A 78 -11.92 7.70 7.69
N GLY A 79 -11.04 8.70 7.86
CA GLY A 79 -11.48 10.06 8.21
C GLY A 79 -12.46 10.61 7.16
N LYS A 80 -12.09 10.56 5.88
CA LYS A 80 -12.92 11.09 4.78
C LYS A 80 -14.28 10.41 4.65
N VAL A 81 -14.35 9.08 4.73
CA VAL A 81 -15.62 8.36 4.59
C VAL A 81 -16.51 8.54 5.82
N ALA A 82 -15.94 8.71 7.02
CA ALA A 82 -16.70 9.04 8.20
C ALA A 82 -17.26 10.47 8.12
N ASP A 83 -16.42 11.46 7.74
CA ASP A 83 -16.83 12.86 7.60
C ASP A 83 -17.92 13.05 6.52
N ALA A 84 -17.90 12.23 5.47
CA ALA A 84 -18.88 12.26 4.40
C ALA A 84 -20.10 11.34 4.65
N GLU A 85 -20.22 10.73 5.83
CA GLU A 85 -21.28 9.76 6.19
C GLU A 85 -21.40 8.58 5.19
N ARG A 86 -20.30 8.25 4.49
CA ARG A 86 -20.20 7.13 3.53
C ARG A 86 -19.79 5.82 4.19
N TYR A 87 -19.59 5.83 5.50
CA TYR A 87 -19.31 4.66 6.32
C TYR A 87 -20.24 4.66 7.52
N ASN A 88 -20.87 3.51 7.82
CA ASN A 88 -21.76 3.36 8.97
C ASN A 88 -20.94 3.21 10.26
N GLY A 89 -20.41 4.32 10.78
CA GLY A 89 -19.63 4.36 12.00
C GLY A 89 -18.61 5.50 12.02
N SER A 90 -17.69 5.43 12.98
CA SER A 90 -16.59 6.40 13.11
C SER A 90 -15.40 6.02 12.23
N ALA A 91 -14.49 6.98 12.01
CA ALA A 91 -13.20 6.73 11.38
C ALA A 91 -12.40 5.61 12.09
N GLU A 92 -12.51 5.53 13.42
CA GLU A 92 -11.87 4.47 14.21
C GLU A 92 -12.45 3.10 13.89
N LYS A 93 -13.79 2.98 13.79
CA LYS A 93 -14.44 1.73 13.38
C LYS A 93 -14.05 1.33 11.96
N CYS A 94 -14.01 2.27 11.02
CA CYS A 94 -13.53 2.03 9.65
C CYS A 94 -12.07 1.53 9.62
N PHE A 95 -11.20 2.11 10.45
CA PHE A 95 -9.80 1.70 10.46
C PHE A 95 -9.63 0.26 10.98
N GLN A 96 -10.41 -0.11 11.99
CA GLN A 96 -10.42 -1.44 12.60
C GLN A 96 -11.16 -2.49 11.75
N ASP A 97 -12.04 -2.06 10.85
CA ASP A 97 -12.71 -2.95 9.90
C ASP A 97 -11.70 -3.56 8.92
N ALA A 98 -11.49 -4.86 9.02
CA ALA A 98 -10.56 -5.59 8.16
C ALA A 98 -11.05 -5.71 6.71
N ASP A 99 -12.36 -5.64 6.50
CA ASP A 99 -12.99 -5.77 5.19
C ASP A 99 -13.07 -4.42 4.45
N PHE A 100 -12.93 -3.31 5.19
CA PHE A 100 -12.86 -1.98 4.58
C PHE A 100 -11.57 -1.80 3.76
N SER A 101 -11.76 -1.58 2.46
CA SER A 101 -10.73 -1.23 1.49
C SER A 101 -11.33 -0.35 0.38
N GLY A 102 -10.50 0.51 -0.22
CA GLY A 102 -10.91 1.24 -1.41
C GLY A 102 -10.88 0.34 -2.66
N PRO A 103 -11.43 0.83 -3.80
CA PRO A 103 -11.60 0.03 -5.00
C PRO A 103 -10.29 -0.51 -5.55
N THR A 104 -9.22 0.29 -5.56
CA THR A 104 -7.95 -0.14 -6.17
C THR A 104 -7.22 -1.15 -5.30
N VAL A 105 -7.32 -1.00 -3.97
CA VAL A 105 -6.77 -1.99 -3.02
C VAL A 105 -7.48 -3.33 -3.19
N ARG A 106 -8.82 -3.32 -3.29
CA ARG A 106 -9.63 -4.52 -3.46
C ARG A 106 -9.39 -5.21 -4.80
N ASN A 107 -9.19 -4.42 -5.86
CA ASN A 107 -9.00 -4.94 -7.22
C ASN A 107 -7.53 -5.30 -7.53
N GLY A 108 -6.58 -4.82 -6.72
CA GLY A 108 -5.15 -5.01 -6.97
C GLY A 108 -4.60 -4.16 -8.12
N GLY A 109 -5.25 -3.03 -8.43
CA GLY A 109 -4.89 -2.14 -9.53
C GLY A 109 -5.85 -0.96 -9.67
N VAL A 110 -5.45 0.03 -10.48
CA VAL A 110 -6.28 1.19 -10.89
C VAL A 110 -7.07 0.89 -12.15
#